data_AF-A0A1E5L0N0-F1
#
_entry.id   AF-A0A1E5L0N0-F1
#
_cell.length_a   1.000
_cell.length_b   1.000
_cell.length_c   1.000
_cell.angle_alpha   90.00
_cell.angle_beta   90.00
_cell.angle_gamma   90.00
#
_symmetry.space_group_name_H-M   'P 1'
#
loop_
_entity.id
_entity.type
_entity.pdbx_description
1 polymer ?
#
loop_
_entity_poly.entity_id
_entity_poly.type
_entity_poly.pdbx_seq_one_letter_code
_entity_poly.pdbx_strand_id
1 'polypeptide(L)'
;MSKIVSNSSVASQVSATMSQAANALASINSQSNEASQTTVSGNSNAKTSIQKANQSVKRLVAAFNKDIDNVHTVAKEFERVDQVIQQKVAALDPFYSLKGRGN
;
A
#
# COMPACT_ATOMS: atom_id res chain seq x y z
N MET A 1 -22.81 3.23 23.01
CA MET A 1 -22.81 2.63 21.66
C MET A 1 -21.37 2.44 21.22
N SER A 2 -21.00 1.24 20.77
CA SER A 2 -19.63 0.95 20.31
C SER A 2 -19.36 1.75 19.04
N LYS A 3 -18.28 2.53 19.03
CA LYS A 3 -17.87 3.35 17.89
C LYS A 3 -17.38 2.37 16.81
N ILE A 4 -18.06 2.30 15.67
CA ILE A 4 -17.54 1.58 14.50
C ILE A 4 -16.38 2.43 14.00
N VAL A 5 -15.15 2.12 14.39
CA VAL A 5 -13.98 2.89 13.98
C VAL A 5 -13.26 2.13 12.88
N SER A 6 -13.33 2.67 11.67
CA SER A 6 -12.46 2.29 10.58
C SER A 6 -11.01 2.43 11.02
N ASN A 7 -10.23 1.34 10.99
CA ASN A 7 -8.82 1.36 11.41
C ASN A 7 -7.92 1.88 10.28
N SER A 8 -8.26 3.04 9.72
CA SER A 8 -7.53 3.69 8.62
C SER A 8 -6.08 4.00 9.01
N SER A 9 -5.82 4.19 10.31
CA SER A 9 -4.47 4.29 10.87
C SER A 9 -3.64 3.04 10.64
N VAL A 10 -4.16 1.83 10.95
CA VAL A 10 -3.46 0.57 10.67
C VAL A 10 -3.29 0.34 9.17
N ALA A 11 -4.32 0.61 8.37
CA ALA A 11 -4.21 0.50 6.90
C ALA A 11 -3.13 1.43 6.32
N SER A 12 -3.03 2.65 6.83
CA SER A 12 -2.01 3.62 6.44
C SER A 12 -0.60 3.16 6.86
N GLN A 13 -0.46 2.65 8.08
CA GLN A 13 0.82 2.13 8.59
C GLN A 13 1.33 0.93 7.77
N VAL A 14 0.43 0.00 7.43
CA VAL A 14 0.75 -1.15 6.56
C VAL A 14 1.16 -0.68 5.18
N SER A 15 0.40 0.23 4.57
CA SER A 15 0.71 0.80 3.24
C SER A 15 2.06 1.51 3.22
N ALA A 16 2.38 2.27 4.27
CA ALA A 16 3.68 2.95 4.39
C ALA A 16 4.83 1.95 4.47
N THR A 17 4.66 0.87 5.23
CA THR A 17 5.67 -0.20 5.36
C THR A 17 5.87 -0.92 4.02
N MET A 18 4.78 -1.24 3.33
CA MET A 18 4.81 -1.85 2.00
C MET A 18 5.49 -0.93 0.98
N SER A 19 5.25 0.38 1.03
CA SER A 19 5.88 1.37 0.15
C SER A 19 7.39 1.44 0.39
N GLN A 20 7.83 1.45 1.65
CA GLN A 20 9.26 1.39 1.99
C GLN A 20 9.92 0.12 1.46
N ALA A 21 9.26 -1.04 1.62
CA ALA A 21 9.75 -2.31 1.10
C ALA A 21 9.83 -2.30 -0.44
N ALA A 22 8.81 -1.78 -1.13
CA ALA A 22 8.78 -1.65 -2.58
C ALA A 22 9.94 -0.76 -3.08
N ASN A 23 10.20 0.36 -2.41
CA ASN A 23 11.32 1.25 -2.73
C ASN A 23 12.69 0.58 -2.51
N ALA A 24 12.83 -0.17 -1.42
CA ALA A 24 14.05 -0.94 -1.14
C ALA A 24 14.28 -2.06 -2.16
N LEU A 25 13.22 -2.72 -2.63
CA LEU A 25 13.32 -3.71 -3.70
C LEU A 25 13.64 -3.07 -5.05
N ALA A 26 13.03 -1.93 -5.34
CA ALA A 26 13.30 -1.19 -6.58
C ALA A 26 14.76 -0.72 -6.67
N SER A 27 15.40 -0.39 -5.54
CA SER A 27 16.81 -0.01 -5.51
C SER A 27 17.77 -1.18 -5.74
N ILE A 28 17.36 -2.43 -5.49
CA ILE A 28 18.16 -3.64 -5.81
C ILE A 28 18.34 -3.81 -7.32
N ASN A 29 17.47 -3.21 -8.15
CA ASN A 29 17.61 -3.20 -9.62
C ASN A 29 18.81 -2.34 -10.12
N SER A 30 19.73 -1.98 -9.23
CA SER A 30 20.99 -1.32 -9.54
C SER A 30 21.93 -2.29 -10.26
N GLN A 31 21.98 -2.13 -11.58
CA GLN A 31 22.99 -2.58 -12.53
C GLN A 31 24.12 -3.43 -11.93
N SER A 32 23.99 -4.76 -11.98
CA SER A 32 25.12 -5.65 -11.71
C SER A 32 26.23 -5.36 -12.72
N ASN A 33 27.46 -5.22 -12.24
CA ASN A 33 28.62 -5.03 -13.11
C ASN A 33 28.86 -6.32 -13.91
N GLU A 34 28.40 -6.33 -15.15
CA GLU A 34 28.63 -7.44 -16.07
C GLU A 34 29.98 -7.29 -16.76
N ALA A 35 30.83 -8.32 -16.68
CA ALA A 35 32.04 -8.37 -17.49
C ALA A 35 31.66 -8.67 -18.95
N SER A 36 31.78 -7.69 -19.83
CA SER A 36 31.36 -7.80 -21.25
C SER A 36 32.28 -8.68 -22.11
N GLN A 37 33.51 -8.95 -21.66
CA GLN A 37 34.58 -9.50 -22.51
C GLN A 37 34.94 -10.97 -22.25
N THR A 38 34.21 -11.69 -21.39
CA THR A 38 34.49 -13.11 -21.15
C THR A 38 33.54 -14.01 -21.94
N THR A 39 34.11 -14.97 -22.68
CA THR A 39 33.38 -15.98 -23.47
C THR A 39 33.08 -17.26 -22.68
N VAL A 40 33.36 -17.26 -21.38
CA VAL A 40 33.14 -18.41 -20.50
C VAL A 40 31.64 -18.58 -20.27
N SER A 41 31.10 -19.78 -20.53
CA SER A 41 29.68 -20.12 -20.39
C SER A 41 29.06 -19.68 -19.05
N GLY A 42 29.83 -19.77 -17.96
CA GLY A 42 29.41 -19.30 -16.62
C GLY A 42 29.01 -17.82 -16.59
N ASN A 43 29.65 -16.96 -17.37
CA ASN A 43 29.31 -15.53 -17.43
C ASN A 43 27.97 -15.30 -18.14
N SER A 44 27.70 -16.02 -19.24
CA SER A 44 26.40 -15.97 -19.93
C SER A 44 25.25 -16.44 -19.03
N ASN A 45 25.49 -17.50 -18.24
CA ASN A 45 24.52 -18.01 -17.27
C ASN A 45 24.28 -16.99 -16.13
N ALA A 46 25.32 -16.33 -15.65
CA ALA A 46 25.23 -15.28 -14.63
C ALA A 46 24.40 -14.08 -15.15
N LYS A 47 24.69 -13.57 -16.36
CA LYS A 47 23.90 -12.49 -16.99
C LYS A 47 22.43 -12.85 -17.11
N THR A 48 22.14 -14.04 -17.62
CA THR A 48 20.75 -14.52 -17.75
C THR A 48 20.06 -14.59 -16.38
N SER A 49 20.76 -15.05 -15.36
CA SER A 49 20.24 -15.15 -13.99
C SER A 49 19.95 -13.78 -13.39
N ILE A 50 20.86 -12.82 -13.57
CA ILE A 50 20.69 -11.42 -13.15
C ILE A 50 19.47 -10.80 -13.83
N GLN A 51 19.32 -10.99 -15.15
CA GLN A 51 18.16 -10.49 -15.89
C GLN A 51 16.84 -11.07 -15.37
N LYS A 52 16.81 -12.39 -15.10
CA LYS A 52 15.63 -13.05 -14.51
C LYS A 52 15.32 -12.52 -13.11
N ALA A 53 16.34 -12.33 -12.27
CA ALA A 53 16.18 -11.76 -10.94
C ALA A 53 15.61 -10.34 -11.00
N ASN A 54 16.14 -9.48 -11.88
CA ASN A 54 15.64 -8.12 -12.10
C ASN A 54 14.18 -8.11 -12.56
N GLN A 55 13.79 -9.01 -13.47
CA GLN A 55 12.39 -9.16 -13.88
C GLN A 55 11.49 -9.58 -12.72
N SER A 56 11.92 -10.51 -11.88
CA SER A 56 11.17 -10.95 -10.70
C SER A 56 11.00 -9.80 -9.69
N VAL A 57 12.05 -9.04 -9.42
CA VAL A 57 12.00 -7.87 -8.53
C VAL A 57 11.02 -6.83 -9.07
N LYS A 58 11.04 -6.53 -10.37
CA LYS A 58 10.08 -5.60 -10.99
C LYS A 58 8.62 -6.06 -10.83
N ARG A 59 8.35 -7.36 -11.02
CA ARG A 59 7.00 -7.92 -10.83
C ARG A 59 6.56 -7.83 -9.37
N LEU A 60 7.47 -8.10 -8.44
CA LEU A 60 7.19 -8.00 -7.01
C LEU A 60 6.85 -6.57 -6.62
N VAL A 61 7.66 -5.58 -7.02
CA VAL A 61 7.41 -4.16 -6.77
C VAL A 61 6.05 -3.73 -7.35
N ALA A 62 5.71 -4.17 -8.57
CA ALA A 62 4.42 -3.86 -9.17
C ALA A 62 3.23 -4.46 -8.38
N ALA A 63 3.38 -5.68 -7.84
CA ALA A 63 2.36 -6.29 -6.99
C ALA A 63 2.19 -5.53 -5.67
N PHE A 64 3.29 -5.14 -5.02
CA PHE A 64 3.25 -4.32 -3.81
C PHE A 64 2.53 -2.98 -4.05
N ASN A 65 2.83 -2.30 -5.15
CA ASN A 65 2.18 -1.03 -5.49
C ASN A 65 0.67 -1.21 -5.69
N LYS A 66 0.25 -2.27 -6.38
CA LYS A 66 -1.16 -2.60 -6.56
C LYS A 66 -1.87 -2.86 -5.23
N ASP A 67 -1.22 -3.58 -4.31
CA ASP A 67 -1.80 -3.86 -3.01
C ASP A 67 -1.90 -2.61 -2.14
N ILE A 68 -0.91 -1.72 -2.21
CA ILE A 68 -0.96 -0.39 -1.55
C ILE A 68 -2.17 0.41 -2.06
N ASP A 69 -2.38 0.45 -3.37
CA ASP A 69 -3.53 1.15 -3.97
C ASP A 69 -4.88 0.57 -3.51
N ASN A 70 -4.96 -0.76 -3.40
CA ASN A 70 -6.14 -1.45 -2.87
C ASN A 70 -6.39 -1.09 -1.41
N VAL A 71 -5.36 -1.11 -0.56
CA VAL A 71 -5.47 -0.74 0.87
C VAL A 71 -5.93 0.71 1.01
N HIS A 72 -5.40 1.63 0.21
CA HIS A 72 -5.82 3.03 0.21
C HIS A 72 -7.28 3.21 -0.22
N THR A 73 -7.72 2.46 -1.23
CA THR A 73 -9.12 2.48 -1.70
C THR A 73 -10.07 1.96 -0.64
N VAL A 74 -9.74 0.84 -0.01
CA VAL A 74 -10.54 0.23 1.06
C VAL A 74 -10.59 1.15 2.29
N ALA A 75 -9.48 1.79 2.66
CA ALA A 75 -9.45 2.76 3.76
C ALA A 75 -10.41 3.94 3.51
N LYS A 76 -10.44 4.49 2.30
CA LYS A 76 -11.38 5.55 1.90
C LYS A 76 -12.84 5.10 1.98
N GLU A 77 -13.12 3.88 1.54
CA GLU A 77 -14.49 3.34 1.59
C GLU A 77 -14.94 3.16 3.05
N PHE A 78 -14.07 2.66 3.91
CA PHE A 78 -14.32 2.56 5.33
C PHE A 78 -14.54 3.93 6.00
N GLU A 79 -13.80 4.97 5.63
CA GLU A 79 -14.03 6.34 6.11
C GLU A 79 -15.40 6.87 5.67
N ARG A 80 -15.79 6.62 4.41
CA ARG A 80 -17.11 7.00 3.89
C ARG A 80 -18.23 6.31 4.67
N VAL A 81 -18.11 5.00 4.91
CA VAL A 81 -19.09 4.22 5.66
C VAL A 81 -19.19 4.72 7.10
N ASP A 82 -18.07 5.03 7.76
CA ASP A 82 -18.09 5.59 9.13
C ASP A 82 -18.85 6.93 9.17
N GLN A 83 -18.60 7.83 8.22
CA GLN A 83 -19.33 9.10 8.13
C GLN A 83 -20.84 8.91 7.99
N VAL A 84 -21.27 7.99 7.12
CA VAL A 84 -22.70 7.69 6.91
C VAL A 84 -23.32 7.11 8.18
N ILE A 85 -22.62 6.21 8.88
CA ILE A 85 -23.09 5.65 10.14
C ILE A 85 -23.21 6.74 11.19
N GLN A 86 -22.20 7.60 11.34
CA GLN A 86 -22.26 8.71 12.30
C GLN A 86 -23.41 9.68 12.01
N GLN A 87 -23.69 10.00 10.75
CA GLN A 87 -24.85 10.81 10.36
C GLN A 87 -26.18 10.13 10.71
N LYS A 88 -26.30 8.82 10.45
CA LYS A 88 -27.53 8.07 10.76
C LYS A 88 -27.73 7.93 12.27
N VAL A 89 -26.68 7.64 13.03
CA VAL A 89 -26.74 7.57 14.50
C VAL A 89 -27.10 8.94 15.09
N ALA A 90 -26.50 10.01 14.59
CA ALA A 90 -26.85 11.39 14.96
C ALA A 90 -28.34 11.70 14.69
N ALA A 91 -28.87 11.31 13.54
CA ALA A 91 -30.26 11.54 13.18
C ALA A 91 -31.26 10.73 14.02
N LEU A 92 -30.82 9.62 14.63
CA LEU A 92 -31.63 8.80 15.53
C LEU A 92 -31.63 9.32 16.98
N ASP A 93 -30.79 10.30 17.31
CA ASP A 93 -30.76 10.95 18.62
C ASP A 93 -31.82 12.08 18.66
N PRO A 94 -32.92 11.96 19.44
CA PRO A 94 -34.05 12.89 19.40
C PRO A 94 -33.71 14.32 19.85
N PHE A 95 -32.50 14.55 20.37
CA PHE A 95 -32.01 15.87 20.80
C PHE A 95 -30.85 16.41 19.94
N TYR A 96 -30.47 15.75 18.84
CA TYR A 96 -29.32 16.16 18.03
C TYR A 96 -29.46 17.58 17.46
N SER A 97 -30.68 17.96 17.04
CA SER A 97 -31.03 19.29 16.54
C SER A 97 -31.09 20.38 17.63
N LEU A 98 -31.07 20.02 18.92
CA LEU A 98 -31.14 20.95 20.04
C LEU A 98 -29.76 21.29 20.61
N LYS A 99 -28.72 20.51 20.29
CA LYS A 99 -27.36 20.72 20.80
C LYS A 99 -26.60 21.88 20.13
N GLY A 100 -27.11 22.41 19.01
CA GLY A 100 -26.55 23.57 18.30
C GLY A 100 -27.24 24.91 18.60
N ARG A 101 -28.19 24.97 19.55
CA ARG A 101 -28.97 26.18 19.89
C ARG A 101 -28.71 26.73 21.30
N GLY A 102 -27.53 26.49 21.85
CA GLY A 102 -27.14 27.01 23.17
C GLY A 102 -25.69 27.50 23.18
N ASN A 103 -25.55 28.82 23.08
CA ASN A 103 -24.37 29.68 23.32
C ASN A 103 -23.09 29.42 22.52
#